data_AF-A0A2H3I5Y6-F1
#
_entry.id   AF-A0A2H3I5Y6-F1
#
_cell.length_a   1.000
_cell.length_b   1.000
_cell.length_c   1.000
_cell.angle_alpha   90.00
_cell.angle_beta   90.00
_cell.angle_gamma   90.00
#
_symmetry.space_group_name_H-M   'P 1'
#
loop_
_entity.id
_entity.type
_entity.pdbx_description
1 polymer ?
#
loop_
_entity_poly.entity_id
_entity_poly.type
_entity_poly.pdbx_seq_one_letter_code
_entity_poly.pdbx_strand_id
1 'polypeptide(L)'
;MLSSFVRGFALIVLLSSVSVSQAEIINWDVAAGKCTDDDLKLIDVWFNDANSLLTAALQAVGELDTGNEDILTFFSSYFGIQWDYSTPGAFKGRTSSLIFDQVRSTLNAMSTFMNSGKLSVGAAGSFAATERAPYGYCGVDNYQQWNWNNEAWFVHDFPVTNPVTGNPYSVQDVYGKAYSPNVFTPYWAETESAYLFGTTANPLCSIEKDEEQNEVVTMAFVARPNNAALIPLKGIADTTIFGPSINICNAMFDAEGLDYVESLADLSYPTADAPTMLDAKLPKGATIFHELTHLVTDYVGDQWYPLDLCIEFAVNQPTLDTISAQNNANSYMFFALAVWYYYNPPGDYVATFYRGTSNDQVHMVNS
;
A
#
# COMPACT_ATOMS: atom_id res chain seq x y z
N MET A 1 -68.85 4.89 16.10
CA MET A 1 -68.63 6.14 15.35
C MET A 1 -67.60 6.98 16.10
N LEU A 2 -66.57 7.47 15.38
CA LEU A 2 -65.43 8.29 15.82
C LEU A 2 -64.38 7.58 16.71
N SER A 3 -63.23 7.13 16.17
CA SER A 3 -62.04 7.87 15.69
C SER A 3 -60.99 8.06 16.80
N SER A 4 -60.19 7.03 17.05
CA SER A 4 -58.88 7.18 17.69
C SER A 4 -57.82 7.35 16.60
N PHE A 5 -57.56 8.61 16.26
CA PHE A 5 -56.54 9.07 15.34
C PHE A 5 -55.17 8.92 16.02
N VAL A 6 -54.58 7.72 15.96
CA VAL A 6 -53.17 7.51 16.32
C VAL A 6 -52.35 8.10 15.18
N ARG A 7 -51.94 9.36 15.35
CA ARG A 7 -50.91 10.00 14.51
C ARG A 7 -49.58 9.31 14.77
N GLY A 8 -49.31 8.25 14.02
CA GLY A 8 -47.97 7.72 13.83
C GLY A 8 -47.15 8.72 13.04
N PHE A 9 -46.36 9.54 13.73
CA PHE A 9 -45.25 10.26 13.13
C PHE A 9 -44.17 9.23 12.78
N ALA A 10 -44.23 8.69 11.56
CA ALA A 10 -43.10 7.99 10.97
C ALA A 10 -42.06 9.05 10.60
N LEU A 11 -41.16 9.33 11.54
CA LEU A 11 -39.95 10.09 11.27
C LEU A 11 -39.03 9.19 10.43
N ILE A 12 -39.17 9.25 9.11
CA ILE A 12 -38.19 8.69 8.19
C ILE A 12 -36.94 9.56 8.34
N VAL A 13 -36.02 9.13 9.20
CA VAL A 13 -34.66 9.67 9.20
C VAL A 13 -34.02 9.12 7.93
N LEU A 14 -34.10 9.91 6.85
CA LEU A 14 -33.17 9.80 5.73
C LEU A 14 -31.81 10.16 6.31
N LEU A 15 -31.15 9.18 6.92
CA LEU A 15 -29.71 9.19 7.07
C LEU A 15 -29.17 9.10 5.66
N SER A 16 -29.12 10.22 4.95
CA SER A 16 -28.15 10.42 3.89
C SER A 16 -26.80 10.27 4.57
N SER A 17 -26.29 9.03 4.63
CA SER A 17 -24.88 8.78 4.83
C SER A 17 -24.20 9.55 3.71
N VAL A 18 -23.71 10.74 4.04
CA VAL A 18 -22.79 11.44 3.16
C VAL A 18 -21.61 10.50 3.09
N SER A 19 -21.51 9.75 2.00
CA SER A 19 -20.31 9.00 1.68
C SER A 19 -19.24 10.06 1.51
N VAL A 20 -18.41 10.23 2.55
CA VAL A 20 -17.16 10.96 2.44
C VAL A 20 -16.41 10.26 1.32
N SER A 21 -16.07 11.00 0.25
CA SER A 21 -15.26 10.44 -0.83
C SER A 21 -13.98 9.89 -0.21
N GLN A 22 -13.58 8.67 -0.56
CA GLN A 22 -12.38 8.08 -0.01
C GLN A 22 -11.13 8.86 -0.42
N ALA A 23 -11.19 9.61 -1.52
CA ALA A 23 -10.13 10.55 -1.86
C ALA A 23 -9.92 11.65 -0.80
N GLU A 24 -10.93 12.00 0.01
CA GLU A 24 -10.83 13.04 1.04
C GLU A 24 -10.00 12.61 2.27
N ILE A 25 -9.63 11.32 2.38
CA ILE A 25 -8.77 10.84 3.48
C ILE A 25 -7.30 11.25 3.28
N ILE A 26 -6.94 11.69 2.07
CA ILE A 26 -5.61 12.17 1.68
C ILE A 26 -5.70 13.65 1.32
N ASN A 27 -4.70 14.42 1.72
CA ASN A 27 -4.60 15.83 1.36
C ASN A 27 -3.97 15.97 -0.04
N TRP A 28 -4.80 15.83 -1.08
CA TRP A 28 -4.36 15.94 -2.47
C TRP A 28 -3.95 17.36 -2.85
N ASP A 29 -2.86 17.47 -3.58
CA ASP A 29 -2.38 18.74 -4.10
C ASP A 29 -3.05 19.05 -5.44
N VAL A 30 -3.94 20.06 -5.45
CA VAL A 30 -4.81 20.43 -6.59
C VAL A 30 -4.44 21.76 -7.25
N ALA A 31 -3.26 22.32 -6.95
CA ALA A 31 -2.81 23.56 -7.60
C ALA A 31 -2.51 23.33 -9.10
N ALA A 32 -2.29 24.40 -9.87
CA ALA A 32 -2.05 24.31 -11.31
C ALA A 32 -0.83 23.41 -11.63
N GLY A 33 -1.03 22.40 -12.50
CA GLY A 33 -0.02 21.37 -12.81
C GLY A 33 -0.03 20.16 -11.87
N LYS A 34 -1.06 20.01 -11.04
CA LYS A 34 -1.22 18.94 -10.05
C LYS A 34 -2.54 18.18 -10.28
N CYS A 35 -3.02 17.40 -9.32
CA CYS A 35 -4.22 16.56 -9.48
C CYS A 35 -5.43 17.38 -9.96
N THR A 36 -6.06 16.94 -11.06
CA THR A 36 -7.29 17.54 -11.58
C THR A 36 -8.53 16.93 -10.92
N ASP A 37 -9.69 17.60 -11.03
CA ASP A 37 -10.97 17.06 -10.54
C ASP A 37 -11.32 15.71 -11.17
N ASP A 38 -10.90 15.46 -12.42
CA ASP A 38 -11.15 14.19 -13.09
C ASP A 38 -10.19 13.10 -12.60
N ASP A 39 -8.92 13.44 -12.32
CA ASP A 39 -7.97 12.52 -11.67
C ASP A 39 -8.50 12.08 -10.30
N LEU A 40 -9.03 13.01 -9.51
CA LEU A 40 -9.57 12.72 -8.18
C LEU A 40 -10.78 11.77 -8.23
N LYS A 41 -11.60 11.82 -9.29
CA LYS A 41 -12.71 10.87 -9.46
C LYS A 41 -12.20 9.46 -9.75
N LEU A 42 -11.17 9.33 -10.59
CA LEU A 42 -10.54 8.04 -10.87
C LEU A 42 -9.86 7.47 -9.63
N ILE A 43 -9.14 8.33 -8.89
CA ILE A 43 -8.53 7.97 -7.62
C ILE A 43 -9.60 7.48 -6.63
N ASP A 44 -10.76 8.14 -6.52
CA ASP A 44 -11.84 7.68 -5.65
C ASP A 44 -12.34 6.28 -6.02
N VAL A 45 -12.45 5.97 -7.31
CA VAL A 45 -12.76 4.60 -7.79
C VAL A 45 -11.71 3.61 -7.31
N TRP A 46 -10.42 3.93 -7.49
CA TRP A 46 -9.34 3.02 -7.10
C TRP A 46 -9.21 2.84 -5.58
N PHE A 47 -9.49 3.87 -4.79
CA PHE A 47 -9.57 3.76 -3.33
C PHE A 47 -10.77 2.92 -2.89
N ASN A 48 -11.93 3.09 -3.53
CA ASN A 48 -13.09 2.24 -3.27
C ASN A 48 -12.80 0.76 -3.57
N ASP A 49 -12.08 0.49 -4.65
CA ASP A 49 -11.61 -0.86 -4.97
C ASP A 49 -10.64 -1.40 -3.91
N ALA A 50 -9.64 -0.62 -3.52
CA ALA A 50 -8.71 -0.99 -2.44
C ALA A 50 -9.47 -1.28 -1.12
N ASN A 51 -10.52 -0.52 -0.81
CA ASN A 51 -11.36 -0.77 0.36
C ASN A 51 -12.19 -2.07 0.22
N SER A 52 -12.65 -2.40 -0.99
CA SER A 52 -13.33 -3.67 -1.27
C SER A 52 -12.38 -4.87 -1.06
N LEU A 53 -11.15 -4.77 -1.57
CA LEU A 53 -10.08 -5.75 -1.34
C LEU A 53 -9.76 -5.89 0.15
N LEU A 54 -9.65 -4.77 0.87
CA LEU A 54 -9.38 -4.75 2.31
C LEU A 54 -10.49 -5.41 3.12
N THR A 55 -11.74 -5.16 2.75
CA THR A 55 -12.91 -5.77 3.40
C THR A 55 -12.87 -7.29 3.25
N ALA A 56 -12.58 -7.79 2.04
CA ALA A 56 -12.44 -9.22 1.79
C ALA A 56 -11.27 -9.83 2.59
N ALA A 57 -10.11 -9.17 2.59
CA ALA A 57 -8.94 -9.62 3.36
C ALA A 57 -9.20 -9.68 4.88
N LEU A 58 -9.87 -8.67 5.44
CA LEU A 58 -10.25 -8.66 6.86
C LEU A 58 -11.33 -9.70 7.20
N GLN A 59 -12.25 -9.98 6.27
CA GLN A 59 -13.19 -11.07 6.43
C GLN A 59 -12.46 -12.42 6.54
N ALA A 60 -11.48 -12.68 5.68
CA ALA A 60 -10.64 -13.88 5.78
C ALA A 60 -9.88 -13.96 7.11
N VAL A 61 -9.36 -12.84 7.62
CA VAL A 61 -8.76 -12.79 8.97
C VAL A 61 -9.77 -13.17 10.05
N GLY A 62 -11.01 -12.70 9.94
CA GLY A 62 -12.10 -13.01 10.88
C GLY A 62 -12.58 -14.46 10.85
N GLU A 63 -12.29 -15.21 9.79
CA GLU A 63 -12.67 -16.61 9.65
C GLU A 63 -11.65 -17.60 10.23
N LEU A 64 -10.53 -17.13 10.81
CA LEU A 64 -9.49 -17.98 11.40
C LEU A 64 -10.07 -19.05 12.34
N ASP A 65 -10.90 -18.64 13.31
CA ASP A 65 -11.43 -19.53 14.35
C ASP A 65 -12.48 -20.52 13.83
N THR A 66 -12.98 -20.32 12.61
CA THR A 66 -13.94 -21.25 11.97
C THR A 66 -13.26 -22.51 11.44
N GLY A 67 -11.95 -22.47 11.23
CA GLY A 67 -11.20 -23.56 10.59
C GLY A 67 -11.56 -23.75 9.12
N ASN A 68 -12.08 -22.73 8.44
CA ASN A 68 -12.39 -22.78 7.00
C ASN A 68 -11.09 -23.06 6.20
N GLU A 69 -10.90 -24.32 5.80
CA GLU A 69 -9.68 -24.79 5.12
C GLU A 69 -9.37 -23.99 3.85
N ASP A 70 -10.40 -23.57 3.10
CA ASP A 70 -10.22 -22.74 1.90
C ASP A 70 -9.51 -21.43 2.25
N ILE A 71 -9.97 -20.73 3.28
CA ILE A 71 -9.40 -19.47 3.73
C ILE A 71 -7.99 -19.66 4.30
N LEU A 72 -7.79 -20.71 5.09
CA LEU A 72 -6.46 -21.04 5.62
C LEU A 72 -5.44 -21.30 4.49
N THR A 73 -5.87 -21.92 3.38
CA THR A 73 -4.97 -22.17 2.24
C THR A 73 -4.50 -20.90 1.53
N PHE A 74 -5.29 -19.82 1.52
CA PHE A 74 -4.83 -18.53 1.00
C PHE A 74 -3.68 -17.97 1.85
N PHE A 75 -3.82 -17.98 3.18
CA PHE A 75 -2.74 -17.55 4.08
C PHE A 75 -1.47 -18.40 3.94
N SER A 76 -1.62 -19.72 3.74
CA SER A 76 -0.47 -20.58 3.46
C SER A 76 0.24 -20.20 2.16
N SER A 77 -0.51 -19.85 1.12
CA SER A 77 0.02 -19.64 -0.22
C SER A 77 0.68 -18.28 -0.39
N TYR A 78 0.10 -17.22 0.19
CA TYR A 78 0.62 -15.86 0.05
C TYR A 78 1.55 -15.43 1.19
N PHE A 79 1.55 -16.13 2.33
CA PHE A 79 2.37 -15.77 3.49
C PHE A 79 3.12 -16.94 4.15
N GLY A 80 3.02 -18.17 3.62
CA GLY A 80 3.76 -19.31 4.18
C GLY A 80 3.26 -19.78 5.56
N ILE A 81 2.07 -19.36 5.98
CA ILE A 81 1.52 -19.68 7.30
C ILE A 81 1.15 -21.17 7.34
N GLN A 82 1.64 -21.88 8.36
CA GLN A 82 1.41 -23.31 8.55
C GLN A 82 0.38 -23.55 9.66
N TRP A 83 -0.60 -24.39 9.35
CA TRP A 83 -1.75 -24.68 10.21
C TRP A 83 -1.65 -26.07 10.86
N ASP A 84 -2.19 -26.19 12.07
CA ASP A 84 -2.48 -27.46 12.72
C ASP A 84 -3.94 -27.83 12.46
N TYR A 85 -4.17 -28.60 11.39
CA TYR A 85 -5.52 -29.04 10.99
C TYR A 85 -6.21 -29.97 12.00
N SER A 86 -5.52 -30.41 13.06
CA SER A 86 -6.19 -31.17 14.15
C SER A 86 -7.01 -30.27 15.07
N THR A 87 -6.75 -28.96 15.07
CA THR A 87 -7.44 -27.98 15.90
C THR A 87 -7.82 -26.75 15.04
N PRO A 88 -9.12 -26.46 14.84
CA PRO A 88 -9.55 -25.31 14.04
C PRO A 88 -8.86 -24.00 14.46
N GLY A 89 -8.30 -23.28 13.48
CA GLY A 89 -7.60 -22.00 13.69
C GLY A 89 -6.22 -22.10 14.35
N ALA A 90 -5.73 -23.31 14.69
CA ALA A 90 -4.44 -23.46 15.34
C ALA A 90 -3.28 -23.39 14.35
N PHE A 91 -2.17 -22.77 14.79
CA PHE A 91 -0.93 -22.71 14.03
C PHE A 91 -0.04 -23.92 14.33
N LYS A 92 0.67 -24.44 13.32
CA LYS A 92 1.63 -25.53 13.48
C LYS A 92 2.85 -25.14 14.32
N GLY A 93 3.12 -23.84 14.47
CA GLY A 93 4.22 -23.33 15.28
C GLY A 93 4.18 -21.83 15.51
N ARG A 94 5.08 -21.35 16.37
CA ARG A 94 5.16 -19.93 16.78
C ARG A 94 5.44 -18.99 15.59
N THR A 95 6.28 -19.40 14.64
CA THR A 95 6.60 -18.59 13.46
C THR A 95 5.33 -18.22 12.68
N SER A 96 4.48 -19.20 12.36
CA SER A 96 3.24 -18.96 11.61
C SER A 96 2.26 -18.07 12.37
N SER A 97 2.17 -18.20 13.69
CA SER A 97 1.37 -17.28 14.52
C SER A 97 1.89 -15.84 14.45
N LEU A 98 3.21 -15.63 14.49
CA LEU A 98 3.80 -14.28 14.42
C LEU A 98 3.61 -13.65 13.03
N ILE A 99 3.77 -14.43 11.96
CA ILE A 99 3.49 -14.00 10.59
C ILE A 99 2.01 -13.58 10.47
N PHE A 100 1.09 -14.41 10.96
CA PHE A 100 -0.34 -14.08 10.94
C PHE A 100 -0.65 -12.80 11.73
N ASP A 101 -0.08 -12.65 12.93
CA ASP A 101 -0.26 -11.45 13.75
C ASP A 101 0.20 -10.19 13.02
N GLN A 102 1.32 -10.27 12.30
CA GLN A 102 1.83 -9.17 11.49
C GLN A 102 0.92 -8.85 10.29
N VAL A 103 0.48 -9.86 9.54
CA VAL A 103 -0.46 -9.69 8.42
C VAL A 103 -1.75 -9.02 8.91
N ARG A 104 -2.33 -9.53 10.00
CA ARG A 104 -3.52 -8.95 10.64
C ARG A 104 -3.27 -7.52 11.11
N SER A 105 -2.13 -7.23 11.70
CA SER A 105 -1.76 -5.88 12.15
C SER A 105 -1.71 -4.89 10.99
N THR A 106 -1.07 -5.26 9.89
CA THR A 106 -0.99 -4.46 8.66
C THR A 106 -2.38 -4.15 8.09
N LEU A 107 -3.23 -5.18 7.93
CA LEU A 107 -4.60 -4.99 7.41
C LEU A 107 -5.46 -4.12 8.35
N ASN A 108 -5.31 -4.27 9.66
CA ASN A 108 -6.01 -3.40 10.63
C ASN A 108 -5.51 -1.95 10.60
N ALA A 109 -4.22 -1.75 10.33
CA ALA A 109 -3.64 -0.42 10.16
C ALA A 109 -4.17 0.26 8.89
N MET A 110 -4.25 -0.48 7.78
CA MET A 110 -4.95 -0.04 6.56
C MET A 110 -6.40 0.32 6.85
N SER A 111 -7.13 -0.53 7.58
CA SER A 111 -8.54 -0.27 7.93
C SER A 111 -8.71 0.99 8.77
N THR A 112 -7.81 1.20 9.75
CA THR A 112 -7.81 2.40 10.56
C THR A 112 -7.57 3.64 9.71
N PHE A 113 -6.61 3.58 8.78
CA PHE A 113 -6.33 4.66 7.84
C PHE A 113 -7.53 4.95 6.94
N MET A 114 -8.06 3.95 6.24
CA MET A 114 -9.20 4.09 5.32
C MET A 114 -10.45 4.65 6.01
N ASN A 115 -10.68 4.34 7.28
CA ASN A 115 -11.84 4.81 8.02
C ASN A 115 -11.67 6.18 8.70
N SER A 116 -10.44 6.67 8.88
CA SER A 116 -10.18 7.88 9.69
C SER A 116 -9.29 8.92 9.04
N GLY A 117 -8.61 8.59 7.94
CA GLY A 117 -7.53 9.38 7.35
C GLY A 117 -6.28 9.49 8.23
N LYS A 118 -6.21 8.73 9.33
CA LYS A 118 -5.11 8.80 10.30
C LYS A 118 -4.26 7.54 10.26
N LEU A 119 -2.95 7.74 10.32
CA LEU A 119 -1.99 6.65 10.47
C LEU A 119 -1.95 6.20 11.93
N SER A 120 -2.08 4.88 12.16
CA SER A 120 -2.13 4.33 13.52
C SER A 120 -0.75 4.35 14.20
N VAL A 121 -0.71 4.66 15.50
CA VAL A 121 0.54 4.70 16.32
C VAL A 121 1.15 3.29 16.53
N GLY A 122 0.45 2.22 16.16
CA GLY A 122 0.70 0.88 16.70
C GLY A 122 1.24 -0.15 15.72
N ALA A 123 1.24 0.11 14.41
CA ALA A 123 1.50 -0.92 13.41
C ALA A 123 2.99 -1.25 13.17
N ALA A 124 3.88 -0.80 14.06
CA ALA A 124 5.33 -0.94 14.06
C ALA A 124 6.06 -0.08 12.99
N GLY A 125 6.76 0.91 13.53
CA GLY A 125 7.72 1.74 12.82
C GLY A 125 7.95 3.07 13.50
N SER A 126 9.08 3.72 13.21
CA SER A 126 9.56 4.97 13.85
C SER A 126 8.66 6.21 13.69
N PHE A 127 7.45 6.06 13.14
CA PHE A 127 6.51 7.15 12.94
C PHE A 127 5.78 7.46 14.26
N ALA A 128 5.89 8.68 14.76
CA ALA A 128 4.82 9.14 15.63
C ALA A 128 3.57 9.25 14.77
N ALA A 129 2.43 8.80 15.28
CA ALA A 129 1.17 9.08 14.61
C ALA A 129 1.08 10.57 14.31
N THR A 130 0.98 10.90 13.04
CA THR A 130 0.68 12.27 12.64
C THR A 130 -0.81 12.45 12.81
N GLU A 131 -1.22 13.50 13.53
CA GLU A 131 -2.64 13.89 13.55
C GLU A 131 -3.14 14.37 12.17
N ARG A 132 -2.20 14.57 11.24
CA ARG A 132 -2.42 15.04 9.87
C ARG A 132 -2.54 13.86 8.90
N ALA A 133 -3.53 13.95 8.01
CA ALA A 133 -3.63 13.12 6.82
C ALA A 133 -2.36 13.20 5.95
N PRO A 134 -1.95 12.09 5.31
CA PRO A 134 -0.84 12.09 4.37
C PRO A 134 -1.15 12.97 3.16
N TYR A 135 -0.11 13.44 2.48
CA TYR A 135 -0.26 14.15 1.22
C TYR A 135 -0.46 13.19 0.05
N GLY A 136 -1.17 13.67 -0.97
CA GLY A 136 -1.39 12.96 -2.22
C GLY A 136 -0.98 13.80 -3.41
N TYR A 137 -0.33 13.18 -4.39
CA TYR A 137 0.13 13.86 -5.60
C TYR A 137 -0.20 13.06 -6.87
N CYS A 138 -0.39 13.78 -7.98
CA CYS A 138 -0.53 13.22 -9.31
C CYS A 138 0.68 13.65 -10.13
N GLY A 139 1.48 12.68 -10.60
CA GLY A 139 2.72 12.89 -11.30
C GLY A 139 3.88 13.38 -10.42
N VAL A 140 5.06 13.52 -11.03
CA VAL A 140 6.31 13.89 -10.34
C VAL A 140 6.55 15.39 -10.25
N ASP A 141 5.67 16.22 -10.79
CA ASP A 141 5.85 17.67 -10.84
C ASP A 141 5.90 18.34 -9.45
N ASN A 142 5.45 17.62 -8.41
CA ASN A 142 5.54 18.03 -7.01
C ASN A 142 6.93 17.81 -6.40
N TYR A 143 7.84 17.16 -7.13
CA TYR A 143 9.18 16.80 -6.69
C TYR A 143 10.22 17.48 -7.57
N GLN A 144 10.86 18.52 -7.05
CA GLN A 144 11.95 19.18 -7.75
C GLN A 144 13.23 18.38 -7.56
N GLN A 145 13.84 17.88 -8.64
CA GLN A 145 15.15 17.26 -8.57
C GLN A 145 16.23 18.28 -8.17
N TRP A 146 17.02 17.97 -7.14
CA TRP A 146 18.10 18.80 -6.64
C TRP A 146 19.46 18.10 -6.84
N ASN A 147 20.54 18.86 -6.78
CA ASN A 147 21.90 18.33 -6.72
C ASN A 147 22.34 18.19 -5.26
N TRP A 148 23.25 17.24 -5.02
CA TRP A 148 23.87 17.02 -3.72
C TRP A 148 24.59 18.25 -3.14
N ASN A 149 25.08 19.14 -4.00
CA ASN A 149 25.75 20.39 -3.61
C ASN A 149 24.80 21.58 -3.45
N ASN A 150 23.49 21.42 -3.71
CA ASN A 150 22.52 22.47 -3.40
C ASN A 150 22.47 22.70 -1.89
N GLU A 151 22.16 23.94 -1.49
CA GLU A 151 21.86 24.31 -0.12
C GLU A 151 20.75 23.41 0.44
N ALA A 152 20.93 22.77 1.59
CA ALA A 152 19.90 21.95 2.21
C ALA A 152 18.89 22.83 2.94
N TRP A 153 17.60 22.54 2.77
CA TRP A 153 16.52 23.26 3.44
C TRP A 153 15.89 22.43 4.55
N PHE A 154 15.46 23.09 5.63
CA PHE A 154 14.59 22.53 6.65
C PHE A 154 13.21 23.19 6.52
N VAL A 155 12.15 22.47 6.93
CA VAL A 155 10.75 22.91 7.07
C VAL A 155 10.56 24.43 6.88
N HIS A 156 9.91 24.83 5.78
CA HIS A 156 9.66 26.21 5.35
C HIS A 156 10.90 27.10 5.18
N ASP A 157 11.42 27.19 3.95
CA ASP A 157 12.29 28.27 3.41
C ASP A 157 13.55 28.65 4.19
N PHE A 158 13.94 27.88 5.21
CA PHE A 158 15.15 28.15 5.98
C PHE A 158 16.27 27.18 5.62
N PRO A 159 17.43 27.68 5.17
CA PRO A 159 18.58 26.82 4.96
C PRO A 159 19.06 26.22 6.28
N VAL A 160 19.51 24.97 6.22
CA VAL A 160 20.19 24.33 7.34
C VAL A 160 21.57 24.97 7.48
N THR A 161 21.76 25.84 8.47
CA THR A 161 23.04 26.55 8.65
C THR A 161 24.00 25.81 9.56
N ASN A 162 25.29 25.82 9.21
CA ASN A 162 26.37 25.36 10.06
C ASN A 162 26.53 26.27 11.29
N PRO A 163 26.39 25.76 12.51
CA PRO A 163 26.40 26.58 13.73
C PRO A 163 27.79 27.17 14.05
N VAL A 164 28.85 26.67 13.41
CA VAL A 164 30.23 27.14 13.60
C VAL A 164 30.60 28.22 12.60
N THR A 165 30.26 28.04 11.33
CA THR A 165 30.68 28.94 10.24
C THR A 165 29.60 29.95 9.84
N GLY A 166 28.32 29.68 10.15
CA GLY A 166 27.17 30.45 9.68
C GLY A 166 26.81 30.19 8.21
N ASN A 167 27.60 29.40 7.48
CA ASN A 167 27.30 29.05 6.10
C ASN A 167 26.24 27.95 6.02
N PRO A 168 25.41 27.92 4.97
CA PRO A 168 24.48 26.82 4.73
C PRO A 168 25.20 25.48 4.51
N TYR A 169 24.63 24.40 5.03
CA TYR A 169 24.97 23.03 4.69
C TYR A 169 24.41 22.68 3.31
N SER A 170 25.09 21.78 2.60
CA SER A 170 24.57 21.16 1.38
C SER A 170 23.67 19.97 1.68
N VAL A 171 22.86 19.54 0.71
CA VAL A 171 22.08 18.28 0.82
C VAL A 171 22.98 17.11 1.18
N GLN A 172 24.20 17.06 0.64
CA GLN A 172 25.19 16.03 0.98
C GLN A 172 25.67 16.11 2.42
N ASP A 173 25.90 17.30 2.97
CA ASP A 173 26.31 17.46 4.36
C ASP A 173 25.25 16.94 5.34
N VAL A 174 23.97 17.12 4.98
CA VAL A 174 22.83 16.71 5.82
C VAL A 174 22.50 15.22 5.65
N TYR A 175 22.44 14.73 4.41
CA TYR A 175 21.86 13.42 4.08
C TYR A 175 22.86 12.40 3.53
N GLY A 176 24.06 12.82 3.14
CA GLY A 176 25.05 12.00 2.42
C GLY A 176 25.59 10.79 3.21
N LYS A 177 25.37 10.73 4.52
CA LYS A 177 25.72 9.53 5.33
C LYS A 177 24.68 8.42 5.18
N ALA A 178 23.41 8.77 5.04
CA ALA A 178 22.32 7.80 4.87
C ALA A 178 22.12 7.43 3.40
N TYR A 179 22.40 8.37 2.49
CA TYR A 179 22.16 8.23 1.06
C TYR A 179 23.42 8.54 0.27
N SER A 180 23.94 7.52 -0.43
CA SER A 180 25.12 7.69 -1.27
C SER A 180 24.81 8.51 -2.52
N PRO A 181 25.57 9.58 -2.82
CA PRO A 181 25.35 10.40 -4.02
C PRO A 181 25.48 9.67 -5.35
N ASN A 182 26.12 8.50 -5.36
CA ASN A 182 26.27 7.67 -6.56
C ASN A 182 25.07 6.74 -6.79
N VAL A 183 24.22 6.56 -5.78
CA VAL A 183 23.09 5.61 -5.80
C VAL A 183 21.76 6.34 -5.75
N PHE A 184 21.70 7.52 -5.12
CA PHE A 184 20.48 8.27 -4.91
C PHE A 184 20.54 9.67 -5.52
N THR A 185 19.37 10.13 -5.94
CA THR A 185 19.08 11.48 -6.40
C THR A 185 18.11 12.15 -5.42
N PRO A 186 18.44 13.33 -4.89
CA PRO A 186 17.55 14.04 -3.97
C PRO A 186 16.46 14.79 -4.74
N TYR A 187 15.25 14.73 -4.21
CA TYR A 187 14.08 15.44 -4.69
C TYR A 187 13.47 16.24 -3.54
N TRP A 188 13.20 17.52 -3.76
CA TRP A 188 12.55 18.39 -2.81
C TRP A 188 11.05 18.45 -3.09
N ALA A 189 10.24 18.14 -2.08
CA ALA A 189 8.80 18.33 -2.10
C ALA A 189 8.46 19.63 -1.36
N GLU A 190 8.08 20.67 -2.10
CA GLU A 190 7.80 22.00 -1.53
C GLU A 190 6.63 21.94 -0.53
N THR A 191 5.55 21.23 -0.91
CA THR A 191 4.33 21.07 -0.10
C THR A 191 4.58 20.36 1.24
N GLU A 192 5.52 19.42 1.27
CA GLU A 192 5.95 18.73 2.50
C GLU A 192 7.09 19.43 3.23
N SER A 193 7.76 20.35 2.54
CA SER A 193 9.03 20.94 2.97
C SER A 193 10.04 19.86 3.39
N ALA A 194 10.19 18.83 2.55
CA ALA A 194 10.99 17.66 2.87
C ALA A 194 11.69 17.05 1.64
N TYR A 195 12.68 16.21 1.90
CA TYR A 195 13.42 15.49 0.86
C TYR A 195 12.99 14.04 0.72
N LEU A 196 12.82 13.63 -0.53
CA LEU A 196 12.74 12.26 -1.00
C LEU A 196 14.03 11.88 -1.73
N PHE A 197 14.45 10.61 -1.63
CA PHE A 197 15.66 10.11 -2.29
C PHE A 197 15.28 8.95 -3.21
N GLY A 198 15.08 9.24 -4.49
CA GLY A 198 14.92 8.22 -5.52
C GLY A 198 16.26 7.62 -5.90
N THR A 199 16.30 6.39 -6.42
CA THR A 199 17.58 5.83 -6.90
C THR A 199 17.97 6.47 -8.23
N THR A 200 19.26 6.51 -8.55
CA THR A 200 19.74 7.04 -9.83
C THR A 200 19.36 6.12 -10.99
N ALA A 201 19.22 4.81 -10.73
CA ALA A 201 18.75 3.85 -11.72
C ALA A 201 17.25 4.03 -11.98
N ASN A 202 16.49 4.28 -10.92
CA ASN A 202 15.03 4.33 -10.93
C ASN A 202 14.57 5.68 -10.35
N PRO A 203 14.51 6.73 -11.17
CA PRO A 203 13.96 8.02 -10.75
C PRO A 203 12.46 7.88 -10.44
N LEU A 204 11.86 8.91 -9.83
CA LEU A 204 10.45 8.87 -9.47
C LEU A 204 9.57 8.64 -10.72
N CYS A 205 8.57 7.76 -10.62
CA CYS A 205 7.69 7.36 -11.72
C CYS A 205 8.44 6.91 -12.99
N SER A 206 9.49 6.09 -12.83
CA SER A 206 10.29 5.62 -13.96
C SER A 206 9.61 4.53 -14.78
N ILE A 207 10.01 4.48 -16.06
CA ILE A 207 9.89 3.29 -16.89
C ILE A 207 11.23 2.57 -16.80
N GLU A 208 11.22 1.39 -16.22
CA GLU A 208 12.36 0.50 -16.05
C GLU A 208 12.31 -0.61 -17.09
N LYS A 209 13.39 -1.38 -17.16
CA LYS A 209 13.41 -2.64 -17.88
C LYS A 209 13.69 -3.77 -16.92
N ASP A 210 12.86 -4.81 -16.94
CA ASP A 210 13.12 -6.03 -16.19
C ASP A 210 14.33 -6.81 -16.77
N GLU A 211 14.63 -7.97 -16.17
CA GLU A 211 15.72 -8.84 -16.62
C GLU A 211 15.54 -9.32 -18.08
N GLU A 212 14.30 -9.38 -18.55
CA GLU A 212 13.90 -9.79 -19.90
C GLU A 212 13.81 -8.62 -20.90
N GLN A 213 14.13 -7.40 -20.45
CA GLN A 213 14.04 -6.15 -21.21
C GLN A 213 12.62 -5.65 -21.51
N ASN A 214 11.60 -6.17 -20.81
CA ASN A 214 10.26 -5.63 -20.87
C ASN A 214 10.17 -4.34 -20.08
N GLU A 215 9.39 -3.38 -20.57
CA GLU A 215 9.17 -2.12 -19.87
C GLU A 215 8.28 -2.35 -18.63
N VAL A 216 8.81 -2.03 -17.45
CA VAL A 216 8.09 -2.04 -16.18
C VAL A 216 7.86 -0.60 -15.77
N VAL A 217 6.61 -0.22 -15.55
CA VAL A 217 6.26 1.17 -15.27
C VAL A 217 5.81 1.31 -13.83
N THR A 218 6.41 2.26 -13.10
CA THR A 218 5.93 2.62 -11.77
C THR A 218 4.56 3.29 -11.89
N MET A 219 3.55 2.68 -11.28
CA MET A 219 2.17 3.17 -11.32
C MET A 219 1.87 4.14 -10.17
N ALA A 220 2.43 3.86 -8.99
CA ALA A 220 2.36 4.71 -7.81
C ALA A 220 3.58 4.43 -6.92
N PHE A 221 3.78 5.26 -5.90
CA PHE A 221 4.74 4.99 -4.83
C PHE A 221 4.35 5.73 -3.55
N VAL A 222 4.77 5.21 -2.40
CA VAL A 222 4.77 5.93 -1.12
C VAL A 222 6.12 6.57 -0.86
N ALA A 223 6.13 7.90 -0.72
CA ALA A 223 7.27 8.65 -0.26
C ALA A 223 7.30 8.72 1.26
N ARG A 224 8.49 8.51 1.83
CA ARG A 224 8.76 8.67 3.26
C ARG A 224 9.86 9.72 3.44
N PRO A 225 9.51 10.94 3.84
CA PRO A 225 10.53 11.97 3.95
C PRO A 225 11.47 11.67 5.12
N ASN A 226 12.77 11.83 4.88
CA ASN A 226 13.79 11.41 5.86
C ASN A 226 14.18 12.54 6.79
N ASN A 227 14.24 12.24 8.08
CA ASN A 227 14.78 13.16 9.07
C ASN A 227 16.30 13.28 8.90
N ALA A 228 16.80 14.51 8.99
CA ALA A 228 18.22 14.82 9.04
C ALA A 228 18.82 14.31 10.36
N ALA A 229 19.09 13.00 10.46
CA ALA A 229 19.42 12.30 11.70
C ALA A 229 20.74 12.74 12.39
N LEU A 230 21.50 13.68 11.81
CA LEU A 230 22.92 13.87 12.14
C LEU A 230 23.33 15.29 12.47
N ILE A 231 22.44 16.27 12.33
CA ILE A 231 22.76 17.64 12.72
C ILE A 231 21.92 17.94 13.95
N PRO A 232 22.51 17.96 15.18
CA PRO A 232 21.83 18.49 16.34
C PRO A 232 21.61 19.98 16.09
N LEU A 233 20.49 20.31 15.46
CA LEU A 233 20.10 21.68 15.15
C LEU A 233 19.69 22.33 16.47
N LYS A 234 20.61 23.13 17.02
CA LYS A 234 20.42 23.84 18.27
C LYS A 234 19.19 24.77 18.13
N GLY A 235 18.08 24.41 18.78
CA GLY A 235 16.86 25.22 18.80
C GLY A 235 15.70 24.70 17.96
N ILE A 236 15.87 23.57 17.26
CA ILE A 236 14.76 22.86 16.62
C ILE A 236 14.43 21.67 17.52
N ALA A 237 13.19 21.60 18.01
CA ALA A 237 12.73 20.42 18.73
C ALA A 237 12.90 19.19 17.82
N ASP A 238 13.29 18.04 18.37
CA ASP A 238 13.45 16.71 17.73
C ASP A 238 12.16 16.18 17.02
N THR A 239 11.21 17.05 16.71
CA THR A 239 9.78 16.73 16.56
C THR A 239 9.19 17.13 15.22
N THR A 240 9.97 17.53 14.21
CA THR A 240 9.38 17.58 12.86
C THR A 240 9.34 16.15 12.35
N ILE A 241 8.16 15.55 12.47
CA ILE A 241 7.86 14.23 11.92
C ILE A 241 7.12 14.49 10.63
N PHE A 242 7.80 14.25 9.52
CA PHE A 242 7.17 14.31 8.22
C PHE A 242 6.26 13.09 8.08
N GLY A 243 4.97 13.33 7.78
CA GLY A 243 4.07 12.25 7.41
C GLY A 243 4.49 11.68 6.06
N PRO A 244 4.22 10.38 5.80
CA PRO A 244 4.39 9.84 4.47
C PRO A 244 3.41 10.47 3.48
N SER A 245 3.66 10.28 2.21
CA SER A 245 2.76 10.67 1.12
C SER A 245 2.64 9.59 0.08
N ILE A 246 1.57 9.65 -0.70
CA ILE A 246 1.33 8.78 -1.83
C ILE A 246 1.40 9.60 -3.11
N ASN A 247 2.08 9.07 -4.13
CA ASN A 247 2.15 9.67 -5.44
C ASN A 247 1.59 8.69 -6.47
N ILE A 248 0.69 9.18 -7.31
CA ILE A 248 0.10 8.45 -8.42
C ILE A 248 0.80 8.90 -9.70
N CYS A 249 1.49 7.99 -10.38
CA CYS A 249 2.23 8.29 -11.60
C CYS A 249 1.30 8.45 -12.80
N ASN A 250 1.73 9.21 -13.82
CA ASN A 250 0.96 9.41 -15.05
C ASN A 250 0.59 8.08 -15.73
N ALA A 251 1.47 7.08 -15.63
CA ALA A 251 1.22 5.74 -16.13
C ALA A 251 -0.06 5.10 -15.58
N MET A 252 -0.46 5.43 -14.35
CA MET A 252 -1.70 4.93 -13.76
C MET A 252 -2.95 5.55 -14.38
N PHE A 253 -2.86 6.80 -14.85
CA PHE A 253 -3.95 7.45 -15.60
C PHE A 253 -3.95 7.01 -17.07
N ASP A 254 -2.76 6.95 -17.68
CA ASP A 254 -2.55 6.77 -19.11
C ASP A 254 -2.30 5.31 -19.55
N ALA A 255 -2.62 4.32 -18.71
CA ALA A 255 -2.24 2.89 -18.83
C ALA A 255 -2.74 2.12 -20.08
N GLU A 256 -2.79 2.72 -21.27
CA GLU A 256 -3.04 2.04 -22.52
C GLU A 256 -1.92 1.03 -22.80
N GLY A 257 -2.26 -0.25 -22.90
CA GLY A 257 -1.33 -1.33 -23.28
C GLY A 257 -0.65 -2.04 -22.12
N LEU A 258 -0.94 -1.70 -20.87
CA LEU A 258 -0.57 -2.51 -19.71
C LEU A 258 -1.69 -3.51 -19.38
N ASP A 259 -1.35 -4.65 -18.77
CA ASP A 259 -2.30 -5.69 -18.34
C ASP A 259 -3.08 -5.29 -17.07
N TYR A 260 -3.66 -4.08 -17.10
CA TYR A 260 -4.48 -3.52 -16.04
C TYR A 260 -5.92 -3.29 -16.52
N VAL A 261 -6.86 -3.34 -15.57
CA VAL A 261 -8.23 -2.85 -15.77
C VAL A 261 -8.48 -1.65 -14.88
N GLU A 262 -9.45 -0.82 -15.27
CA GLU A 262 -9.73 0.43 -14.57
C GLU A 262 -10.25 0.17 -13.15
N SER A 263 -11.19 -0.77 -12.99
CA SER A 263 -11.78 -1.11 -11.69
C SER A 263 -11.93 -2.62 -11.46
N LEU A 264 -12.07 -3.03 -10.19
CA LEU A 264 -12.53 -4.37 -9.80
C LEU A 264 -13.81 -4.79 -10.52
N ALA A 265 -14.72 -3.83 -10.77
CA ALA A 265 -15.97 -4.10 -11.47
C ALA A 265 -15.77 -4.56 -12.93
N ASP A 266 -14.62 -4.25 -13.52
CA ASP A 266 -14.26 -4.62 -14.89
C ASP A 266 -13.55 -5.98 -14.98
N LEU A 267 -13.23 -6.60 -13.84
CA LEU A 267 -12.63 -7.93 -13.82
C LEU A 267 -13.63 -8.98 -14.28
N SER A 268 -13.15 -9.87 -15.16
CA SER A 268 -13.89 -11.06 -15.55
C SER A 268 -13.69 -12.15 -14.51
N TYR A 269 -14.79 -12.75 -14.03
CA TYR A 269 -14.69 -13.88 -13.12
C TYR A 269 -14.14 -15.11 -13.86
N PRO A 270 -13.10 -15.79 -13.33
CA PRO A 270 -12.56 -16.98 -13.96
C PRO A 270 -13.57 -18.12 -13.93
N THR A 271 -13.53 -18.99 -14.94
CA THR A 271 -14.37 -20.20 -14.99
C THR A 271 -13.53 -21.40 -15.39
N ALA A 272 -14.06 -22.61 -15.23
CA ALA A 272 -13.37 -23.83 -15.66
C ALA A 272 -13.04 -23.82 -17.17
N ASP A 273 -13.89 -23.20 -18.00
CA ASP A 273 -13.71 -23.12 -19.46
C ASP A 273 -12.87 -21.91 -19.90
N ALA A 274 -12.69 -20.93 -19.02
CA ALA A 274 -11.90 -19.73 -19.24
C ALA A 274 -11.10 -19.40 -17.96
N PRO A 275 -10.05 -20.18 -17.66
CA PRO A 275 -9.18 -19.89 -16.53
C PRO A 275 -8.44 -18.57 -16.76
N THR A 276 -8.10 -17.88 -15.68
CA THR A 276 -7.34 -16.63 -15.73
C THR A 276 -6.31 -16.68 -14.60
N MET A 277 -5.09 -16.28 -14.89
CA MET A 277 -4.05 -16.10 -13.86
C MET A 277 -4.37 -14.85 -13.05
N LEU A 278 -4.11 -14.86 -11.74
CA LEU A 278 -4.50 -13.76 -10.86
C LEU A 278 -3.81 -12.43 -11.23
N ASP A 279 -2.62 -12.50 -11.82
CA ASP A 279 -1.80 -11.39 -12.30
C ASP A 279 -1.99 -11.06 -13.79
N ALA A 280 -2.82 -11.81 -14.53
CA ALA A 280 -3.06 -11.53 -15.95
C ALA A 280 -3.83 -10.24 -16.20
N LYS A 281 -4.63 -9.79 -15.22
CA LYS A 281 -5.34 -8.50 -15.24
C LYS A 281 -5.48 -7.97 -13.83
N LEU A 282 -4.77 -6.90 -13.51
CA LEU A 282 -4.85 -6.26 -12.20
C LEU A 282 -5.71 -5.00 -12.27
N PRO A 283 -6.68 -4.81 -11.35
CA PRO A 283 -7.38 -3.55 -11.27
C PRO A 283 -6.42 -2.48 -10.75
N LYS A 284 -6.51 -1.24 -11.24
CA LYS A 284 -5.70 -0.13 -10.72
C LYS A 284 -5.88 0.08 -9.21
N GLY A 285 -7.06 -0.23 -8.66
CA GLY A 285 -7.29 -0.27 -7.21
C GLY A 285 -6.41 -1.26 -6.43
N ALA A 286 -5.91 -2.34 -7.06
CA ALA A 286 -4.96 -3.25 -6.42
C ALA A 286 -3.58 -2.59 -6.23
N THR A 287 -3.15 -1.71 -7.14
CA THR A 287 -1.95 -0.89 -6.95
C THR A 287 -2.12 0.05 -5.76
N ILE A 288 -3.28 0.71 -5.60
CA ILE A 288 -3.55 1.52 -4.40
C ILE A 288 -3.48 0.64 -3.14
N PHE A 289 -4.06 -0.56 -3.18
CA PHE A 289 -3.98 -1.50 -2.06
C PHE A 289 -2.53 -1.85 -1.68
N HIS A 290 -1.69 -2.13 -2.67
CA HIS A 290 -0.25 -2.33 -2.50
C HIS A 290 0.39 -1.13 -1.78
N GLU A 291 0.22 0.09 -2.32
CA GLU A 291 0.84 1.29 -1.76
C GLU A 291 0.36 1.59 -0.34
N LEU A 292 -0.91 1.30 -0.03
CA LEU A 292 -1.44 1.47 1.32
C LEU A 292 -0.68 0.62 2.35
N THR A 293 -0.13 -0.54 1.97
CA THR A 293 0.72 -1.32 2.89
C THR A 293 2.02 -0.59 3.23
N HIS A 294 2.66 0.07 2.26
CA HIS A 294 3.82 0.94 2.49
C HIS A 294 3.46 2.19 3.26
N LEU A 295 2.25 2.72 3.08
CA LEU A 295 1.80 3.93 3.75
C LEU A 295 1.61 3.69 5.25
N VAL A 296 1.06 2.54 5.63
CA VAL A 296 0.66 2.25 7.03
C VAL A 296 1.69 1.47 7.86
N THR A 297 2.79 1.02 7.26
CA THR A 297 3.87 0.28 7.93
C THR A 297 5.24 0.82 7.55
N ASP A 298 6.32 0.53 8.29
CA ASP A 298 7.68 0.85 7.83
C ASP A 298 8.50 -0.33 7.28
N TYR A 299 8.08 -1.56 7.58
CA TYR A 299 8.78 -2.80 7.25
C TYR A 299 8.27 -3.51 6.00
N VAL A 300 7.04 -3.23 5.54
CA VAL A 300 6.58 -3.76 4.25
C VAL A 300 7.30 -2.99 3.15
N GLY A 301 8.02 -3.73 2.30
CA GLY A 301 8.78 -3.23 1.17
C GLY A 301 8.48 -4.02 -0.11
N ASP A 302 9.22 -3.68 -1.16
CA ASP A 302 9.10 -4.28 -2.48
C ASP A 302 10.15 -5.36 -2.69
N GLN A 303 9.88 -6.56 -2.17
CA GLN A 303 10.81 -7.68 -2.30
C GLN A 303 10.66 -8.36 -3.66
N TRP A 304 9.41 -8.60 -4.07
CA TRP A 304 9.09 -9.33 -5.30
C TRP A 304 7.78 -8.82 -5.90
N TYR A 305 7.78 -8.64 -7.23
CA TYR A 305 6.61 -8.21 -7.98
C TYR A 305 5.83 -9.37 -8.64
N PRO A 306 6.47 -10.27 -9.40
CA PRO A 306 5.78 -11.38 -10.04
C PRO A 306 5.05 -12.28 -9.04
N LEU A 307 3.86 -12.75 -9.41
CA LEU A 307 3.01 -13.57 -8.55
C LEU A 307 3.66 -14.92 -8.21
N ASP A 308 4.30 -15.56 -9.19
CA ASP A 308 5.00 -16.82 -9.01
C ASP A 308 6.13 -16.70 -7.98
N LEU A 309 6.92 -15.61 -8.02
CA LEU A 309 7.93 -15.32 -7.01
C LEU A 309 7.29 -15.05 -5.64
N CYS A 310 6.21 -14.28 -5.58
CA CYS A 310 5.49 -14.03 -4.31
C CYS A 310 5.06 -15.34 -3.64
N ILE A 311 4.52 -16.29 -4.42
CA ILE A 311 4.13 -17.62 -3.93
C ILE A 311 5.35 -18.47 -3.59
N GLU A 312 6.37 -18.50 -4.45
CA GLU A 312 7.58 -19.30 -4.25
C GLU A 312 8.26 -18.94 -2.93
N PHE A 313 8.48 -17.64 -2.67
CA PHE A 313 9.13 -17.18 -1.45
C PHE A 313 8.25 -17.36 -0.21
N ALA A 314 6.94 -17.18 -0.33
CA ALA A 314 6.01 -17.49 0.76
C ALA A 314 6.09 -18.97 1.17
N VAL A 315 6.09 -19.90 0.21
CA VAL A 315 6.04 -21.34 0.47
C VAL A 315 7.41 -21.91 0.86
N ASN A 316 8.49 -21.53 0.15
CA ASN A 316 9.81 -22.13 0.31
C ASN A 316 10.66 -21.44 1.39
N GLN A 317 10.37 -20.19 1.73
CA GLN A 317 11.12 -19.41 2.72
C GLN A 317 10.22 -18.78 3.79
N PRO A 318 9.46 -19.57 4.57
CA PRO A 318 8.63 -19.04 5.65
C PRO A 318 9.49 -18.65 6.86
N THR A 319 10.25 -17.57 6.73
CA THR A 319 11.13 -17.02 7.76
C THR A 319 10.59 -15.68 8.28
N LEU A 320 11.07 -15.24 9.45
CA LEU A 320 10.78 -13.90 10.00
C LEU A 320 11.87 -12.88 9.62
N ASP A 321 12.61 -13.12 8.54
CA ASP A 321 13.64 -12.19 8.10
C ASP A 321 13.03 -11.01 7.33
N THR A 322 13.87 -10.05 6.95
CA THR A 322 13.46 -8.85 6.22
C THR A 322 13.00 -9.14 4.78
N ILE A 323 13.26 -10.34 4.26
CA ILE A 323 12.99 -10.76 2.88
C ILE A 323 11.98 -11.91 2.95
N SER A 324 10.80 -11.61 3.49
CA SER A 324 9.73 -12.58 3.75
C SER A 324 8.39 -12.04 3.26
N ALA A 325 7.45 -12.94 2.96
CA ALA A 325 6.20 -12.59 2.29
C ALA A 325 5.32 -11.61 3.10
N GLN A 326 5.33 -11.65 4.43
CA GLN A 326 4.64 -10.68 5.27
C GLN A 326 5.26 -9.27 5.26
N ASN A 327 6.48 -9.14 4.72
CA ASN A 327 7.18 -7.88 4.48
C ASN A 327 7.14 -7.47 2.99
N ASN A 328 6.35 -8.15 2.14
CA ASN A 328 6.24 -7.85 0.72
C ASN A 328 4.84 -7.30 0.38
N ALA A 329 4.76 -6.09 -0.17
CA ALA A 329 3.48 -5.44 -0.48
C ALA A 329 2.64 -6.22 -1.50
N ASN A 330 3.27 -6.79 -2.54
CA ASN A 330 2.57 -7.61 -3.53
C ASN A 330 1.92 -8.87 -2.93
N SER A 331 2.50 -9.45 -1.89
CA SER A 331 1.89 -10.60 -1.20
C SER A 331 0.54 -10.24 -0.59
N TYR A 332 0.40 -9.04 0.00
CA TYR A 332 -0.89 -8.53 0.50
C TYR A 332 -1.86 -8.24 -0.64
N MET A 333 -1.41 -7.60 -1.71
CA MET A 333 -2.23 -7.28 -2.88
C MET A 333 -2.84 -8.54 -3.50
N PHE A 334 -2.02 -9.55 -3.82
CA PHE A 334 -2.50 -10.80 -4.41
C PHE A 334 -3.36 -11.61 -3.44
N PHE A 335 -3.00 -11.65 -2.15
CA PHE A 335 -3.85 -12.26 -1.13
C PHE A 335 -5.25 -11.65 -1.12
N ALA A 336 -5.33 -10.32 -1.07
CA ALA A 336 -6.61 -9.61 -1.01
C ALA A 336 -7.43 -9.80 -2.28
N LEU A 337 -6.80 -9.78 -3.47
CA LEU A 337 -7.48 -10.03 -4.74
C LEU A 337 -8.00 -11.47 -4.85
N ALA A 338 -7.21 -12.47 -4.46
CA ALA A 338 -7.61 -13.87 -4.47
C ALA A 338 -8.81 -14.12 -3.54
N VAL A 339 -8.77 -13.56 -2.33
CA VAL A 339 -9.85 -13.66 -1.34
C VAL A 339 -11.09 -12.87 -1.80
N TRP A 340 -10.92 -11.75 -2.48
CA TRP A 340 -12.04 -11.01 -3.08
C TRP A 340 -12.78 -11.84 -4.12
N TYR A 341 -12.08 -12.51 -5.04
CA TYR A 341 -12.70 -13.45 -5.98
C TYR A 341 -13.45 -14.58 -5.27
N TYR A 342 -12.88 -15.12 -4.19
CA TYR A 342 -13.51 -16.18 -3.41
C TYR A 342 -14.85 -15.75 -2.80
N TYR A 343 -14.92 -14.53 -2.26
CA TYR A 343 -16.15 -14.01 -1.62
C TYR A 343 -17.15 -13.37 -2.58
N ASN A 344 -16.76 -13.08 -3.84
CA ASN A 344 -17.63 -12.39 -4.81
C ASN A 344 -17.90 -13.23 -6.08
N PRO A 345 -18.37 -14.49 -5.97
CA PRO A 345 -18.75 -15.27 -7.15
C PRO A 345 -20.03 -14.72 -7.80
N PRO A 346 -20.16 -14.75 -9.14
CA PRO A 346 -21.39 -14.37 -9.85
C PRO A 346 -22.53 -15.39 -9.66
N GLY A 347 -22.32 -16.45 -8.87
CA GLY A 347 -23.26 -17.54 -8.60
C GLY A 347 -22.65 -18.52 -7.59
N ASP A 348 -22.90 -19.82 -7.74
CA ASP A 348 -22.38 -20.85 -6.81
C ASP A 348 -20.95 -21.32 -7.15
N TYR A 349 -20.37 -20.86 -8.27
CA TYR A 349 -19.02 -21.22 -8.67
C TYR A 349 -18.00 -20.30 -8.00
N VAL A 350 -17.22 -20.86 -7.08
CA VAL A 350 -16.20 -20.15 -6.33
C VAL A 350 -14.82 -20.36 -6.96
N ALA A 351 -14.18 -19.26 -7.34
CA ALA A 351 -12.81 -19.24 -7.79
C ALA A 351 -11.85 -19.39 -6.60
N THR A 352 -10.84 -20.22 -6.78
CA THR A 352 -9.75 -20.38 -5.82
C THR A 352 -8.43 -20.31 -6.57
N PHE A 353 -7.52 -19.47 -6.10
CA PHE A 353 -6.21 -19.27 -6.71
C PHE A 353 -5.14 -19.86 -5.81
N TYR A 354 -4.19 -20.61 -6.41
CA TYR A 354 -3.02 -21.18 -5.75
C TYR A 354 -3.36 -21.85 -4.41
N ARG A 355 -4.10 -22.96 -4.44
CA ARG A 355 -4.41 -23.75 -3.24
C ARG A 355 -3.25 -24.69 -2.90
N GLY A 356 -2.13 -24.14 -2.44
CA GLY A 356 -1.03 -24.96 -1.93
C GLY A 356 -1.27 -25.33 -0.45
N THR A 357 -1.12 -26.59 -0.07
CA THR A 357 -0.81 -26.89 1.34
C THR A 357 0.68 -26.59 1.55
N SER A 358 1.09 -26.04 2.70
CA SER A 358 2.50 -25.67 2.96
C SER A 358 3.52 -26.84 2.90
N ASN A 359 3.06 -28.06 2.58
CA ASN A 359 3.90 -29.25 2.38
C ASN A 359 3.65 -29.93 1.01
N ASP A 360 2.78 -29.41 0.15
CA ASP A 360 2.70 -29.87 -1.23
C ASP A 360 3.92 -29.32 -1.97
N GLN A 361 4.79 -30.22 -2.42
CA GLN A 361 5.77 -29.88 -3.44
C GLN A 361 5.00 -29.24 -4.58
N VAL A 362 5.25 -27.95 -4.80
CA VAL A 362 4.48 -27.09 -5.69
C VAL A 362 4.22 -27.81 -7.01
N HIS A 363 2.98 -28.29 -7.19
CA HIS A 363 2.48 -28.74 -8.48
C HIS A 363 2.13 -27.47 -9.27
N MET A 364 3.15 -26.72 -9.70
CA MET A 364 3.02 -25.82 -10.84
C MET A 364 2.93 -26.72 -12.08
N VAL A 365 1.77 -27.34 -12.26
CA VAL A 365 1.45 -27.94 -13.56
C VAL A 365 1.11 -26.74 -14.43
N ASN A 366 2.03 -26.39 -15.32
CA ASN A 366 1.74 -25.54 -16.48
C ASN A 366 0.47 -26.08 -17.13
N SER A 367 -0.66 -25.41 -16.89
CA SER A 367 -1.90 -25.60 -17.66
C SER A 367 -1.85 -24.73 -18.89
#